data_AF-A0A1V5H1A7-F1
#
_entry.id   AF-A0A1V5H1A7-F1
#
_cell.length_a   1.000
_cell.length_b   1.000
_cell.length_c   1.000
_cell.angle_alpha   90.00
_cell.angle_beta   90.00
_cell.angle_gamma   90.00
#
_symmetry.space_group_name_H-M   'P 1'
#
loop_
_entity.id
_entity.type
_entity.pdbx_description
1 polymer ?
#
loop_
_entity_poly.entity_id
_entity_poly.type
_entity_poly.pdbx_seq_one_letter_code
_entity_poly.pdbx_strand_id
1 'polypeptide(L)'
;MKDLLQGLIALQNVELEIFKAEEGLKELPKEIDEIESIIRARKGSLDAADEEIALLEEKKGPLEAELKENQEILDAADARIKRIKTNKEYLALQREIDLAKKRKSDIEEQLLGIMDKIEKKGADKERIQKSFESDRVILDEKKDRLLAQMRELKAVVAEYKGKDEKLRASVDPSLLSRYDRIKQGKRGLAVVECRHGVCMGCHMHIPPQLYNELVRGDKMIICPTCQRMLYAEDEPGKEKAEEKPKKESKE
;
A
#
# COMPACT_ATOMS: atom_id res chain seq x y z
N MET A 1 40.36 10.96 -21.50
CA MET A 1 39.84 9.71 -20.89
C MET A 1 39.07 9.96 -19.61
N LYS A 2 39.58 10.78 -18.67
CA LYS A 2 38.85 11.19 -17.46
C LYS A 2 37.50 11.85 -17.76
N ASP A 3 37.43 12.78 -18.72
CA ASP A 3 36.18 13.46 -19.10
C ASP A 3 35.12 12.50 -19.70
N LEU A 4 35.56 11.49 -20.46
CA LEU A 4 34.67 10.46 -21.01
C LEU A 4 34.09 9.56 -19.92
N LEU A 5 34.89 9.19 -18.92
CA LEU A 5 34.44 8.42 -17.76
C LEU A 5 33.49 9.26 -16.89
N GLN A 6 33.76 10.55 -16.70
CA GLN A 6 32.85 11.46 -16.00
C GLN A 6 31.48 11.57 -16.69
N GLY A 7 31.46 11.64 -18.03
CA GLY A 7 30.22 11.60 -18.80
C GLY A 7 29.41 10.32 -18.59
N LEU A 8 30.07 9.16 -18.57
CA LEU A 8 29.42 7.87 -18.29
C LEU A 8 28.95 7.72 -16.83
N ILE A 9 29.69 8.29 -15.86
CA ILE A 9 29.29 8.30 -14.45
C ILE A 9 28.03 9.17 -14.28
N ALA A 10 28.00 10.35 -14.91
CA ALA A 10 26.83 11.22 -14.90
C ALA A 10 25.61 10.53 -15.52
N LEU A 11 25.81 9.85 -16.67
CA LEU A 11 24.77 9.04 -17.32
C LEU A 11 24.24 7.96 -16.37
N GLN A 12 25.13 7.16 -15.77
CA GLN A 12 24.74 6.09 -14.84
C GLN A 12 23.96 6.63 -13.64
N ASN A 13 24.38 7.76 -13.07
CA ASN A 13 23.69 8.36 -11.93
C ASN A 13 22.27 8.80 -12.31
N VAL A 14 22.09 9.42 -13.48
CA VAL A 14 20.76 9.78 -13.99
C VAL A 14 19.89 8.55 -14.19
N GLU A 15 20.42 7.48 -14.79
CA GLU A 15 19.70 6.24 -15.01
C GLU A 15 19.33 5.52 -13.70
N LEU A 16 20.18 5.60 -12.67
CA LEU A 16 19.88 5.08 -11.33
C LEU A 16 18.75 5.85 -10.65
N GLU A 17 18.70 7.18 -10.80
CA GLU A 17 17.59 7.99 -10.28
C GLU A 17 16.28 7.68 -11.02
N ILE A 18 16.32 7.48 -12.34
CA ILE A 18 15.16 7.00 -13.11
C ILE A 18 14.69 5.65 -12.56
N PHE A 19 15.60 4.70 -12.37
CA PHE A 19 15.27 3.37 -11.87
C PHE A 19 14.60 3.44 -10.48
N LYS A 20 15.17 4.20 -9.53
CA LYS A 20 14.59 4.37 -8.19
C LYS A 20 13.18 4.98 -8.26
N ALA A 21 13.00 6.01 -9.08
CA ALA A 21 11.70 6.67 -9.23
C ALA A 21 10.67 5.75 -9.89
N GLU A 22 11.06 4.97 -10.90
CA GLU A 22 10.20 3.98 -11.55
C GLU A 22 9.83 2.83 -10.62
N GLU A 23 10.73 2.36 -9.75
CA GLU A 23 10.40 1.39 -8.69
C GLU A 23 9.39 1.97 -7.70
N GLY A 24 9.58 3.22 -7.26
CA GLY A 24 8.59 3.93 -6.44
C GLY A 24 7.22 4.01 -7.11
N LEU A 25 7.17 4.27 -8.42
CA LEU A 25 5.92 4.31 -9.20
C LEU A 25 5.24 2.94 -9.35
N LYS A 26 5.94 1.82 -9.11
CA LYS A 26 5.34 0.48 -9.06
C LYS A 26 4.79 0.12 -7.69
N GLU A 27 5.40 0.61 -6.62
CA GLU A 27 4.97 0.31 -5.25
C GLU A 27 3.82 1.22 -4.77
N LEU A 28 3.85 2.52 -5.08
CA LEU A 28 2.82 3.47 -4.65
C LEU A 28 1.38 3.07 -5.04
N PRO A 29 1.10 2.54 -6.25
CA PRO A 29 -0.23 2.05 -6.60
C PRO A 29 -0.71 0.91 -5.69
N LYS A 30 0.19 0.02 -5.25
CA LYS A 30 -0.18 -1.08 -4.34
C LYS A 30 -0.60 -0.55 -2.98
N GLU A 31 0.13 0.43 -2.45
CA GLU A 31 -0.24 1.09 -1.19
C GLU A 31 -1.61 1.80 -1.29
N ILE A 32 -1.90 2.43 -2.43
CA ILE A 32 -3.21 3.04 -2.70
C ILE A 32 -4.31 1.97 -2.75
N ASP A 33 -4.08 0.87 -3.45
CA ASP A 33 -5.03 -0.24 -3.56
C ASP A 33 -5.31 -0.90 -2.20
N GLU A 34 -4.30 -1.02 -1.33
CA GLU A 34 -4.44 -1.48 0.04
C GLU A 34 -5.35 -0.55 0.86
N ILE A 35 -5.14 0.77 0.77
CA ILE A 35 -6.00 1.77 1.42
C ILE A 35 -7.44 1.64 0.92
N GLU A 36 -7.66 1.55 -0.39
CA GLU A 36 -9.00 1.39 -0.97
C GLU A 36 -9.66 0.07 -0.55
N SER A 37 -8.89 -1.00 -0.42
CA SER A 37 -9.37 -2.29 0.11
C SER A 37 -9.86 -2.17 1.54
N ILE A 38 -9.11 -1.47 2.41
CA ILE A 38 -9.51 -1.22 3.81
C ILE A 38 -10.80 -0.40 3.85
N ILE A 39 -10.91 0.66 3.05
CA ILE A 39 -12.13 1.49 2.97
C ILE A 39 -13.32 0.63 2.53
N ARG A 40 -13.16 -0.19 1.47
CA ARG A 40 -14.21 -1.09 0.98
C ARG A 40 -14.66 -2.09 2.04
N ALA A 41 -13.72 -2.74 2.73
CA ALA A 41 -14.03 -3.73 3.76
C ALA A 41 -14.84 -3.13 4.92
N ARG A 42 -14.45 -1.93 5.38
CA ARG A 42 -15.18 -1.23 6.45
C ARG A 42 -16.56 -0.78 6.01
N LYS A 43 -16.68 -0.26 4.79
CA LYS A 43 -18.00 0.07 4.21
C LYS A 43 -18.89 -1.17 4.11
N GLY A 44 -18.35 -2.30 3.66
CA GLY A 44 -19.08 -3.56 3.61
C GLY A 44 -19.59 -4.04 4.98
N SER A 45 -18.89 -3.70 6.07
CA SER A 45 -19.37 -4.00 7.43
C SER A 45 -20.55 -3.12 7.85
N LEU A 46 -20.61 -1.87 7.38
CA LEU A 46 -21.77 -0.99 7.57
C LEU A 46 -22.97 -1.46 6.75
N ASP A 47 -22.73 -1.78 5.47
CA ASP A 47 -23.76 -2.26 4.56
C ASP A 47 -24.38 -3.58 5.09
N ALA A 48 -23.56 -4.50 5.63
CA ALA A 48 -24.04 -5.72 6.27
C ALA A 48 -24.87 -5.47 7.53
N ALA A 49 -24.49 -4.49 8.37
CA ALA A 49 -25.28 -4.10 9.53
C ALA A 49 -26.64 -3.51 9.13
N ASP A 50 -26.68 -2.74 8.03
CA ASP A 50 -27.91 -2.20 7.46
C ASP A 50 -28.83 -3.29 6.92
N GLU A 51 -28.29 -4.27 6.20
CA GLU A 51 -29.04 -5.43 5.72
C GLU A 51 -29.63 -6.24 6.89
N GLU A 52 -28.86 -6.47 7.96
CA GLU A 52 -29.37 -7.18 9.14
C GLU A 52 -30.51 -6.44 9.83
N ILE A 53 -30.41 -5.11 9.97
CA ILE A 53 -31.48 -4.26 10.54
C ILE A 53 -32.73 -4.33 9.65
N ALA A 54 -32.56 -4.20 8.33
CA ALA A 54 -33.67 -4.30 7.38
C ALA A 54 -34.40 -5.65 7.46
N LEU A 55 -33.66 -6.76 7.57
CA LEU A 55 -34.25 -8.10 7.75
C LEU A 55 -34.99 -8.27 9.08
N LEU A 56 -34.57 -7.56 10.15
CA LEU A 56 -35.28 -7.56 11.42
C LEU A 56 -36.57 -6.74 11.35
N GLU A 57 -36.53 -5.57 10.69
CA GLU A 57 -37.72 -4.74 10.42
C GLU A 57 -38.75 -5.49 9.56
N GLU A 58 -38.31 -6.23 8.54
CA GLU A 58 -39.20 -7.06 7.71
C GLU A 58 -39.92 -8.14 8.54
N LYS A 59 -39.24 -8.73 9.53
CA LYS A 59 -39.84 -9.72 10.44
C LYS A 59 -40.82 -9.09 11.44
N LYS A 60 -40.65 -7.81 11.75
CA LYS A 60 -41.49 -7.07 12.69
C LYS A 60 -42.90 -6.85 12.13
N GLY A 61 -43.01 -6.48 10.86
CA GLY A 61 -44.29 -6.14 10.21
C GLY A 61 -45.39 -7.22 10.32
N PRO A 62 -45.11 -8.49 9.98
CA PRO A 62 -46.08 -9.58 10.14
C PRO A 62 -46.54 -9.79 11.59
N LEU A 63 -45.64 -9.66 12.56
CA LEU A 63 -45.98 -9.80 13.98
C LEU A 63 -46.86 -8.64 14.47
N GLU A 64 -46.62 -7.42 14.01
CA GLU A 64 -47.49 -6.27 14.31
C GLU A 64 -48.88 -6.44 13.71
N ALA A 65 -48.97 -6.96 12.48
CA ALA A 65 -50.24 -7.28 11.84
C ALA A 65 -51.00 -8.38 12.61
N GLU A 66 -50.31 -9.46 13.00
CA GLU A 66 -50.89 -10.55 13.77
C GLU A 66 -51.35 -10.10 15.17
N LEU A 67 -50.56 -9.24 15.83
CA LEU A 67 -50.91 -8.67 17.12
C LEU A 67 -52.20 -7.85 17.03
N LYS A 68 -52.36 -7.07 15.97
CA LYS A 68 -53.56 -6.28 15.70
C LYS A 68 -54.77 -7.17 15.45
N GLU A 69 -54.64 -8.19 14.61
CA GLU A 69 -55.72 -9.16 14.33
C GLU A 69 -56.16 -9.87 15.62
N ASN A 70 -55.21 -10.30 16.46
CA ASN A 70 -55.51 -10.93 17.74
C ASN A 70 -56.22 -9.98 18.71
N GLN A 71 -55.84 -8.70 18.72
CA GLN A 71 -56.54 -7.68 19.50
C GLN A 71 -58.00 -7.50 19.04
N GLU A 72 -58.26 -7.50 17.72
CA GLU A 72 -59.61 -7.43 17.18
C GLU A 72 -60.46 -8.66 17.59
N ILE A 73 -59.87 -9.86 17.63
CA ILE A 73 -60.53 -11.08 18.13
C ILE A 73 -60.90 -10.94 19.60
N LEU A 74 -59.98 -10.44 20.45
CA LEU A 74 -60.23 -10.21 21.87
C LEU A 74 -61.36 -9.20 22.09
N ASP A 75 -61.35 -8.09 21.37
CA ASP A 75 -62.38 -7.05 21.46
C ASP A 75 -63.77 -7.58 21.05
N ALA A 76 -63.82 -8.41 20.00
CA ALA A 76 -65.04 -9.07 19.56
C ALA A 76 -65.55 -10.10 20.59
N ALA A 77 -64.66 -10.87 21.21
CA ALA A 77 -64.99 -11.82 22.26
C ALA A 77 -65.53 -11.11 23.52
N ASP A 78 -64.93 -10.00 23.93
CA ASP A 78 -65.40 -9.18 25.06
C ASP A 78 -66.78 -8.57 24.79
N ALA A 79 -67.06 -8.17 23.54
CA ALA A 79 -68.39 -7.71 23.14
C ALA A 79 -69.43 -8.84 23.19
N ARG A 80 -69.04 -10.07 22.86
CA ARG A 80 -69.91 -11.26 22.85
C ARG A 80 -70.21 -11.76 24.26
N ILE A 81 -69.26 -11.68 25.21
CA ILE A 81 -69.46 -12.01 26.63
C ILE A 81 -70.71 -11.33 27.20
N LYS A 82 -70.93 -10.05 26.85
CA LYS A 82 -72.04 -9.23 27.38
C LYS A 82 -73.43 -9.69 26.90
N ARG A 83 -73.50 -10.57 25.89
CA ARG A 83 -74.75 -11.03 25.26
C ARG A 83 -75.07 -12.50 25.53
N ILE A 84 -74.15 -13.26 26.15
CA ILE A 84 -74.33 -14.68 26.42
C ILE A 84 -75.35 -14.89 27.55
N LYS A 85 -76.24 -15.86 27.36
CA LYS A 85 -77.29 -16.23 28.33
C LYS A 85 -77.10 -17.60 28.96
N THR A 86 -76.23 -18.45 28.38
CA THR A 86 -76.02 -19.83 28.86
C THR A 86 -74.61 -20.03 29.42
N ASN A 87 -74.50 -20.77 30.51
CA ASN A 87 -73.22 -21.02 31.18
C ASN A 87 -72.23 -21.83 30.31
N LYS A 88 -72.76 -22.71 29.46
CA LYS A 88 -71.93 -23.53 28.54
C LYS A 88 -71.24 -22.68 27.47
N GLU A 89 -71.96 -21.72 26.88
CA GLU A 89 -71.39 -20.78 25.91
C GLU A 89 -70.39 -19.83 26.55
N TYR A 90 -70.65 -19.41 27.79
CA TYR A 90 -69.72 -18.57 28.55
C TYR A 90 -68.38 -19.28 28.77
N LEU A 91 -68.40 -20.54 29.25
CA LEU A 91 -67.18 -21.32 29.47
C LEU A 91 -66.39 -21.60 28.18
N ALA A 92 -67.08 -21.77 27.05
CA ALA A 92 -66.42 -21.93 25.75
C ALA A 92 -65.72 -20.64 25.32
N LEU A 93 -66.42 -19.50 25.38
CA LEU A 93 -65.87 -18.20 25.02
C LEU A 93 -64.71 -17.79 25.95
N GLN A 94 -64.80 -18.10 27.24
CA GLN A 94 -63.72 -17.84 28.19
C GLN A 94 -62.42 -18.55 27.77
N ARG A 95 -62.50 -19.80 27.32
CA ARG A 95 -61.33 -20.55 26.81
C ARG A 95 -60.76 -19.92 25.54
N GLU A 96 -61.61 -19.45 24.62
CA GLU A 96 -61.18 -18.74 23.41
C GLU A 96 -60.41 -17.46 23.78
N ILE A 97 -60.91 -16.69 24.75
CA ILE A 97 -60.25 -15.48 25.27
C ILE A 97 -58.89 -15.83 25.90
N ASP A 98 -58.83 -16.87 26.73
CA ASP A 98 -57.58 -17.27 27.39
C ASP A 98 -56.51 -17.70 26.37
N LEU A 99 -56.92 -18.42 25.30
CA LEU A 99 -56.04 -18.77 24.19
C LEU A 99 -55.57 -17.54 23.40
N ALA A 100 -56.47 -16.62 23.08
CA ALA A 100 -56.15 -15.38 22.38
C ALA A 100 -55.20 -14.49 23.20
N LYS A 101 -55.44 -14.34 24.51
CA LYS A 101 -54.55 -13.64 25.44
C LYS A 101 -53.16 -14.26 25.50
N LYS A 102 -53.07 -15.59 25.55
CA LYS A 102 -51.78 -16.29 25.50
C LYS A 102 -51.06 -16.01 24.19
N ARG A 103 -51.75 -16.14 23.05
CA ARG A 103 -51.17 -15.85 21.74
C ARG A 103 -50.70 -14.40 21.62
N LYS A 104 -51.47 -13.43 22.17
CA LYS A 104 -51.08 -12.02 22.23
C LYS A 104 -49.77 -11.85 23.02
N SER A 105 -49.68 -12.43 24.21
CA SER A 105 -48.47 -12.40 25.04
C SER A 105 -47.26 -12.98 24.31
N ASP A 106 -47.42 -14.11 23.61
CA ASP A 106 -46.35 -14.75 22.84
C ASP A 106 -45.86 -13.83 21.71
N ILE A 107 -46.76 -13.14 21.00
CA ILE A 107 -46.42 -12.19 19.93
C ILE A 107 -45.73 -10.95 20.51
N GLU A 108 -46.21 -10.40 21.63
CA GLU A 108 -45.61 -9.25 22.30
C GLU A 108 -44.17 -9.55 22.75
N GLU A 109 -43.91 -10.74 23.29
CA GLU A 109 -42.56 -11.17 23.67
C GLU A 109 -41.63 -11.29 22.45
N GLN A 110 -42.14 -11.84 21.32
CA GLN A 110 -41.39 -11.90 20.07
C GLN A 110 -41.08 -10.51 19.51
N LEU A 111 -42.04 -9.60 19.55
CA LEU A 111 -41.91 -8.23 19.05
C LEU A 111 -40.87 -7.47 19.88
N LEU A 112 -40.96 -7.54 21.22
CA LEU A 112 -39.96 -6.99 22.13
C LEU A 112 -38.56 -7.53 21.83
N GLY A 113 -38.44 -8.85 21.64
CA GLY A 113 -37.16 -9.48 21.31
C GLY A 113 -36.57 -9.04 19.96
N ILE A 114 -37.40 -8.68 18.98
CA ILE A 114 -36.94 -8.10 17.70
C ILE A 114 -36.54 -6.64 17.89
N MET A 115 -37.35 -5.85 18.61
CA MET A 115 -37.05 -4.44 18.89
C MET A 115 -35.72 -4.28 19.63
N ASP A 116 -35.46 -5.11 20.64
CA ASP A 116 -34.17 -5.13 21.36
C ASP A 116 -32.99 -5.45 20.44
N LYS A 117 -33.18 -6.35 19.47
CA LYS A 117 -32.13 -6.70 18.49
C LYS A 117 -31.87 -5.54 17.53
N ILE A 118 -32.92 -4.87 17.05
CA ILE A 118 -32.81 -3.69 16.19
C ILE A 118 -32.07 -2.58 16.94
N GLU A 119 -32.43 -2.30 18.19
CA GLU A 119 -31.78 -1.27 18.99
C GLU A 119 -30.28 -1.57 19.20
N LYS A 120 -29.94 -2.80 19.60
CA LYS A 120 -28.54 -3.23 19.78
C LYS A 120 -27.75 -3.11 18.48
N LYS A 121 -28.31 -3.58 17.36
CA LYS A 121 -27.67 -3.50 16.05
C LYS A 121 -27.53 -2.05 15.55
N GLY A 122 -28.52 -1.20 15.83
CA GLY A 122 -28.46 0.23 15.56
C GLY A 122 -27.33 0.92 16.32
N ALA A 123 -27.18 0.63 17.61
CA ALA A 123 -26.07 1.15 18.42
C ALA A 123 -24.70 0.65 17.92
N ASP A 124 -24.60 -0.63 17.55
CA ASP A 124 -23.39 -1.19 16.94
C ASP A 124 -23.06 -0.53 15.60
N LYS A 125 -24.05 -0.32 14.74
CA LYS A 125 -23.90 0.39 13.46
C LYS A 125 -23.38 1.80 13.70
N GLU A 126 -23.97 2.55 14.62
CA GLU A 126 -23.55 3.92 14.91
C GLU A 126 -22.08 3.97 15.39
N ARG A 127 -21.68 3.02 16.23
CA ARG A 127 -20.29 2.87 16.69
C ARG A 127 -19.33 2.57 15.53
N ILE A 128 -19.70 1.63 14.67
CA ILE A 128 -18.89 1.27 13.48
C ILE A 128 -18.82 2.47 12.53
N GLN A 129 -19.91 3.20 12.36
CA GLN A 129 -19.99 4.35 11.46
C GLN A 129 -19.07 5.47 11.93
N LYS A 130 -19.10 5.83 13.22
CA LYS A 130 -18.19 6.85 13.77
C LYS A 130 -16.72 6.46 13.59
N SER A 131 -16.37 5.19 13.85
CA SER A 131 -15.00 4.70 13.62
C SER A 131 -14.62 4.69 12.14
N PHE A 132 -15.57 4.37 11.25
CA PHE A 132 -15.32 4.41 9.81
C PHE A 132 -15.10 5.84 9.33
N GLU A 133 -15.90 6.80 9.77
CA GLU A 133 -15.76 8.21 9.40
C GLU A 133 -14.42 8.78 9.86
N SER A 134 -13.98 8.49 11.08
CA SER A 134 -12.66 8.92 11.57
C SER A 134 -11.52 8.30 10.77
N ASP A 135 -11.59 6.99 10.52
CA ASP A 135 -10.53 6.27 9.81
C ASP A 135 -10.49 6.66 8.34
N ARG A 136 -11.66 6.94 7.74
CA ARG A 136 -11.77 7.36 6.35
C ARG A 136 -11.07 8.69 6.11
N VAL A 137 -11.21 9.68 7.00
CA VAL A 137 -10.49 10.96 6.86
C VAL A 137 -8.99 10.72 6.81
N ILE A 138 -8.45 9.91 7.73
CA ILE A 138 -7.02 9.60 7.79
C ILE A 138 -6.55 8.84 6.54
N LEU A 139 -7.33 7.87 6.09
CA LEU A 139 -7.03 7.05 4.93
C LEU A 139 -7.09 7.85 3.62
N ASP A 140 -8.09 8.72 3.46
CA ASP A 140 -8.23 9.60 2.30
C ASP A 140 -7.07 10.62 2.26
N GLU A 141 -6.70 11.22 3.40
CA GLU A 141 -5.51 12.09 3.47
C GLU A 141 -4.22 11.36 3.09
N LYS A 142 -4.05 10.12 3.58
CA LYS A 142 -2.88 9.30 3.23
C LYS A 142 -2.86 8.99 1.73
N LYS A 143 -4.01 8.61 1.16
CA LYS A 143 -4.16 8.36 -0.27
C LYS A 143 -3.82 9.59 -1.11
N ASP A 144 -4.30 10.77 -0.72
CA ASP A 144 -4.01 12.01 -1.43
C ASP A 144 -2.51 12.35 -1.41
N ARG A 145 -1.82 12.10 -0.29
CA ARG A 145 -0.36 12.25 -0.21
C ARG A 145 0.36 11.28 -1.15
N LEU A 146 -0.04 10.00 -1.19
CA LEU A 146 0.53 9.02 -2.11
C LEU A 146 0.29 9.39 -3.58
N LEU A 147 -0.89 9.91 -3.91
CA LEU A 147 -1.22 10.41 -5.25
C LEU A 147 -0.42 11.67 -5.64
N ALA A 148 -0.11 12.54 -4.67
CA ALA A 148 0.78 13.68 -4.88
C ALA A 148 2.23 13.20 -5.13
N GLN A 149 2.75 12.31 -4.28
CA GLN A 149 4.07 11.69 -4.46
C GLN A 149 4.20 10.97 -5.80
N MET A 150 3.15 10.25 -6.25
CA MET A 150 3.14 9.60 -7.55
C MET A 150 3.23 10.62 -8.69
N ARG A 151 2.58 11.79 -8.57
CA ARG A 151 2.68 12.87 -9.56
C ARG A 151 4.08 13.48 -9.59
N GLU A 152 4.67 13.72 -8.42
CA GLU A 152 6.04 14.22 -8.28
C GLU A 152 7.05 13.26 -8.89
N LEU A 153 6.98 11.96 -8.58
CA LEU A 153 7.86 10.95 -9.14
C LEU A 153 7.71 10.84 -10.67
N LYS A 154 6.50 10.96 -11.22
CA LYS A 154 6.31 11.01 -12.68
C LYS A 154 7.00 12.21 -13.32
N ALA A 155 6.93 13.38 -12.69
CA ALA A 155 7.63 14.57 -13.16
C ALA A 155 9.16 14.40 -13.10
N VAL A 156 9.66 13.83 -12.00
CA VAL A 156 11.09 13.48 -11.84
C VAL A 156 11.54 12.52 -12.93
N VAL A 157 10.81 11.44 -13.18
CA VAL A 157 11.14 10.48 -14.26
C VAL A 157 11.22 11.18 -15.62
N ALA A 158 10.25 12.06 -15.93
CA ALA A 158 10.26 12.80 -17.20
C ALA A 158 11.47 13.75 -17.32
N GLU A 159 11.81 14.47 -16.24
CA GLU A 159 12.98 15.35 -16.20
C GLU A 159 14.28 14.57 -16.41
N TYR A 160 14.44 13.47 -15.66
CA TYR A 160 15.66 12.66 -15.73
C TYR A 160 15.78 11.90 -17.05
N LYS A 161 14.67 11.48 -17.68
CA LYS A 161 14.69 10.93 -19.05
C LYS A 161 15.19 11.98 -20.06
N GLY A 162 14.74 13.23 -19.93
CA GLY A 162 15.28 14.32 -20.77
C GLY A 162 16.77 14.60 -20.53
N LYS A 163 17.28 14.41 -19.31
CA LYS A 163 18.72 14.50 -19.01
C LYS A 163 19.48 13.29 -19.59
N ASP A 164 18.93 12.10 -19.46
CA ASP A 164 19.49 10.85 -20.00
C ASP A 164 19.69 10.95 -21.52
N GLU A 165 18.67 11.39 -22.26
CA GLU A 165 18.76 11.59 -23.71
C GLU A 165 19.87 12.57 -24.11
N LYS A 166 20.00 13.70 -23.39
CA LYS A 166 21.06 14.69 -23.64
C LYS A 166 22.45 14.14 -23.35
N LEU A 167 22.62 13.38 -22.26
CA LEU A 167 23.88 12.75 -21.90
C LEU A 167 24.26 11.63 -22.87
N ARG A 168 23.29 10.81 -23.29
CA ARG A 168 23.50 9.78 -24.33
C ARG A 168 23.95 10.40 -25.65
N ALA A 169 23.40 11.54 -26.04
CA ALA A 169 23.78 12.26 -27.25
C ALA A 169 25.20 12.87 -27.20
N SER A 170 25.75 13.13 -26.02
CA SER A 170 27.10 13.69 -25.86
C SER A 170 28.19 12.62 -25.73
N VAL A 171 27.82 11.34 -25.56
CA VAL A 171 28.75 10.22 -25.44
C VAL A 171 28.98 9.58 -26.82
N ASP A 172 30.24 9.19 -27.09
CA ASP A 172 30.59 8.47 -28.31
C ASP A 172 29.76 7.17 -28.48
N PRO A 173 29.19 6.88 -29.67
CA PRO A 173 28.32 5.72 -29.87
C PRO A 173 28.97 4.35 -29.58
N SER A 174 30.26 4.19 -29.87
CA SER A 174 30.98 2.94 -29.60
C SER A 174 31.14 2.73 -28.09
N LEU A 175 31.44 3.82 -27.38
CA LEU A 175 31.54 3.79 -25.92
C LEU A 175 30.18 3.54 -25.25
N LEU A 176 29.12 4.20 -25.73
CA LEU A 176 27.76 4.02 -25.24
C LEU A 176 27.28 2.58 -25.44
N SER A 177 27.52 1.99 -26.61
CA SER A 177 27.18 0.57 -26.88
C SER A 177 27.86 -0.38 -25.89
N ARG A 178 29.13 -0.12 -25.56
CA ARG A 178 29.87 -0.91 -24.58
C ARG A 178 29.31 -0.73 -23.16
N TYR A 179 28.95 0.50 -22.80
CA TYR A 179 28.30 0.84 -21.53
C TYR A 179 26.97 0.09 -21.38
N ASP A 180 26.08 0.19 -22.36
CA ASP A 180 24.74 -0.43 -22.35
C ASP A 180 24.84 -1.97 -22.24
N ARG A 181 25.80 -2.59 -22.96
CA ARG A 181 26.05 -4.03 -22.89
C ARG A 181 26.47 -4.48 -21.48
N ILE A 182 27.35 -3.72 -20.82
CA ILE A 182 27.79 -4.05 -19.46
C ILE A 182 26.63 -3.86 -18.48
N LYS A 183 25.91 -2.74 -18.60
CA LYS A 183 24.75 -2.39 -17.76
C LYS A 183 23.71 -3.51 -17.75
N GLN A 184 23.34 -4.01 -18.93
CA GLN A 184 22.36 -5.08 -19.09
C GLN A 184 22.79 -6.39 -18.39
N GLY A 185 24.09 -6.73 -18.46
CA GLY A 185 24.62 -7.95 -17.85
C GLY A 185 24.95 -7.84 -16.35
N LYS A 186 24.94 -6.63 -15.76
CA LYS A 186 25.54 -6.37 -14.43
C LYS A 186 24.65 -5.55 -13.49
N ARG A 187 23.33 -5.77 -13.55
CA ARG A 187 22.31 -5.17 -12.65
C ARG A 187 22.31 -3.64 -12.67
N GLY A 188 22.46 -3.04 -13.85
CA GLY A 188 22.31 -1.59 -14.00
C GLY A 188 23.57 -0.75 -13.70
N LEU A 189 24.67 -1.38 -13.27
CA LEU A 189 25.94 -0.69 -12.99
C LEU A 189 27.01 -1.12 -14.01
N ALA A 190 27.45 -0.18 -14.84
CA ALA A 190 28.50 -0.38 -15.84
C ALA A 190 29.83 0.28 -15.48
N VAL A 191 29.80 1.38 -14.72
CA VAL A 191 30.98 2.12 -14.26
C VAL A 191 31.04 2.10 -12.74
N VAL A 192 32.19 1.72 -12.18
CA VAL A 192 32.38 1.60 -10.72
C VAL A 192 33.74 2.12 -10.29
N GLU A 193 33.79 2.68 -9.08
CA GLU A 193 35.03 3.12 -8.46
C GLU A 193 35.94 1.92 -8.15
N CYS A 194 37.24 2.10 -8.29
CA CYS A 194 38.23 1.22 -7.70
C CYS A 194 39.04 1.97 -6.66
N ARG A 195 38.91 1.55 -5.40
CA ARG A 195 39.55 2.18 -4.24
C ARG A 195 40.61 1.27 -3.66
N HIS A 196 41.83 1.76 -3.49
CA HIS A 196 42.97 1.00 -2.95
C HIS A 196 43.17 -0.38 -3.61
N GLY A 197 42.97 -0.47 -4.94
CA GLY A 197 43.10 -1.73 -5.68
C GLY A 197 41.93 -2.70 -5.50
N VAL A 198 40.80 -2.28 -4.93
CA VAL A 198 39.57 -3.09 -4.81
C VAL A 198 38.48 -2.52 -5.72
N CYS A 199 37.85 -3.37 -6.53
CA CYS A 199 36.71 -2.98 -7.37
C CYS A 199 35.43 -2.84 -6.53
N MET A 200 34.81 -1.66 -6.45
CA MET A 200 33.58 -1.46 -5.65
C MET A 200 32.34 -2.12 -6.25
N GLY A 201 32.41 -2.63 -7.48
CA GLY A 201 31.31 -3.37 -8.10
C GLY A 201 31.25 -4.86 -7.76
N CYS A 202 32.41 -5.50 -7.49
CA CYS A 202 32.47 -6.93 -7.15
C CYS A 202 33.30 -7.25 -5.91
N HIS A 203 33.86 -6.22 -5.26
CA HIS A 203 34.66 -6.30 -4.03
C HIS A 203 35.89 -7.19 -4.13
N MET A 204 36.39 -7.42 -5.34
CA MET A 204 37.61 -8.19 -5.58
C MET A 204 38.80 -7.28 -5.84
N HIS A 205 39.98 -7.73 -5.43
CA HIS A 205 41.24 -7.06 -5.73
C HIS A 205 41.55 -7.12 -7.22
N ILE A 206 42.01 -6.00 -7.78
CA ILE A 206 42.57 -5.93 -9.12
C ILE A 206 44.11 -6.02 -9.04
N PRO A 207 44.77 -6.56 -10.08
CA PRO A 207 46.23 -6.64 -10.11
C PRO A 207 46.89 -5.26 -9.86
N PRO A 208 47.96 -5.17 -9.04
CA PRO A 208 48.62 -3.89 -8.73
C PRO A 208 49.06 -3.11 -9.97
N GLN A 209 49.53 -3.82 -11.01
CA GLN A 209 49.88 -3.21 -12.30
C GLN A 209 48.68 -2.53 -12.95
N LEU A 210 47.52 -3.20 -12.93
CA LEU A 210 46.27 -2.67 -13.50
C LEU A 210 45.76 -1.48 -12.70
N TYR A 211 45.92 -1.49 -11.36
CA TYR A 211 45.60 -0.34 -10.51
C TYR A 211 46.50 0.86 -10.80
N ASN A 212 47.80 0.65 -10.99
CA ASN A 212 48.72 1.73 -11.37
C ASN A 212 48.36 2.36 -12.73
N GLU A 213 47.96 1.54 -13.70
CA GLU A 213 47.44 2.02 -14.99
C GLU A 213 46.11 2.79 -14.84
N LEU A 214 45.24 2.35 -13.92
CA LEU A 214 43.96 3.01 -13.63
C LEU A 214 44.17 4.42 -13.08
N VAL A 215 45.08 4.55 -12.11
CA VAL A 215 45.43 5.83 -11.49
C VAL A 215 46.12 6.77 -12.50
N ARG A 216 46.88 6.23 -13.48
CA ARG A 216 47.44 7.03 -14.58
C ARG A 216 46.35 7.63 -15.48
N GLY A 217 45.27 6.89 -15.72
CA GLY A 217 44.11 7.38 -16.48
C GLY A 217 44.32 7.46 -18.00
N ASP A 218 45.37 6.85 -18.54
CA ASP A 218 45.72 6.90 -19.97
C ASP A 218 44.75 6.11 -20.87
N LYS A 219 44.14 5.04 -20.34
CA LYS A 219 43.24 4.14 -21.06
C LYS A 219 42.07 3.69 -20.19
N MET A 220 40.99 3.25 -20.83
CA MET A 220 39.83 2.70 -20.12
C MET A 220 40.17 1.30 -19.65
N ILE A 221 40.02 1.06 -18.35
CA ILE A 221 40.30 -0.22 -17.73
C ILE A 221 39.00 -0.89 -17.32
N ILE A 222 38.96 -2.21 -17.53
CA ILE A 222 37.83 -3.05 -17.17
C ILE A 222 38.29 -4.01 -16.08
N CYS A 223 37.43 -4.22 -15.08
CA CYS A 223 37.66 -5.21 -14.05
C CYS A 223 37.74 -6.62 -14.69
N PRO A 224 38.83 -7.37 -14.51
CA PRO A 224 38.98 -8.71 -15.10
C PRO A 224 37.93 -9.70 -14.55
N THR A 225 37.45 -9.48 -13.32
CA THR A 225 36.49 -10.37 -12.66
C THR A 225 35.05 -10.08 -13.06
N CYS A 226 34.61 -8.82 -12.97
CA CYS A 226 33.20 -8.47 -13.16
C CYS A 226 32.88 -7.76 -14.48
N GLN A 227 33.90 -7.45 -15.30
CA GLN A 227 33.77 -6.82 -16.61
C GLN A 227 33.19 -5.39 -16.58
N ARG A 228 33.11 -4.74 -15.41
CA ARG A 228 32.72 -3.33 -15.30
C ARG A 228 33.87 -2.38 -15.62
N MET A 229 33.55 -1.21 -16.17
CA MET A 229 34.51 -0.13 -16.37
C MET A 229 34.93 0.44 -15.02
N LEU A 230 36.23 0.65 -14.83
CA LEU A 230 36.79 1.16 -13.59
C LEU A 230 37.20 2.62 -13.75
N TYR A 231 37.00 3.40 -12.69
CA TYR A 231 37.63 4.70 -12.50
C TYR A 231 38.28 4.76 -11.11
N ALA A 232 39.34 5.54 -10.96
CA ALA A 232 39.90 5.89 -9.66
C ALA A 232 39.65 7.39 -9.46
N GLU A 233 39.20 7.80 -8.27
CA GLU A 233 39.26 9.21 -7.88
C GLU A 233 40.72 9.59 -7.64
N ASP A 234 41.13 10.75 -8.12
CA ASP A 234 42.47 11.27 -7.84
C ASP A 234 42.58 11.49 -6.32
N GLU A 235 43.41 10.72 -5.62
CA GLU A 235 43.87 11.11 -4.29
C GLU A 235 44.70 12.40 -4.44
N PRO A 236 44.28 13.55 -3.86
CA PRO A 236 45.12 14.73 -3.81
C PRO A 236 46.25 14.49 -2.79
N GLY A 237 47.31 13.78 -3.18
CA GLY A 237 48.37 13.43 -2.25
C GLY A 237 49.39 12.41 -2.74
N LYS A 238 49.97 12.61 -3.93
CA LYS A 238 51.26 11.97 -4.23
C LYS A 238 52.40 12.93 -3.86
N GLU A 239 52.79 12.87 -2.58
CA GLU A 239 54.11 13.33 -2.17
C GLU A 239 55.18 12.63 -3.02
N LYS A 240 56.08 13.44 -3.55
CA LYS A 240 57.23 13.03 -4.36
C LYS A 240 58.12 12.14 -3.50
N ALA A 241 58.28 10.88 -3.90
CA ALA A 241 59.24 9.97 -3.28
C ALA A 241 60.69 10.38 -3.62
N GLU A 242 61.41 10.80 -2.58
CA GLU A 242 62.82 10.53 -2.28
C GLU A 242 63.90 10.82 -3.34
N GLU A 243 64.55 11.99 -3.24
CA GLU A 243 65.99 12.10 -3.50
C GLU A 243 66.74 11.79 -2.19
N LYS A 244 67.40 10.63 -2.12
CA LYS A 244 68.37 10.30 -1.07
C LYS A 244 69.75 10.85 -1.44
N PRO A 245 70.40 11.69 -0.61
CA PRO A 245 71.82 11.99 -0.80
C PRO A 245 72.68 10.78 -0.44
N LYS A 246 73.68 10.56 -1.31
CA LYS A 246 74.70 9.51 -1.24
C LYS A 246 75.47 9.54 0.08
N LYS A 247 75.79 8.34 0.57
CA LYS A 247 76.87 8.08 1.53
C LYS A 247 78.20 8.59 0.97
N GLU A 248 78.92 9.40 1.74
CA GLU A 248 80.37 9.48 1.65
C GLU A 248 80.99 9.08 2.98
N SER A 249 81.71 7.98 2.92
CA SER A 249 82.65 7.45 3.90
C SER A 249 84.05 7.91 3.52
N LYS A 250 84.81 8.44 4.48
CA LYS A 250 86.28 8.47 4.54
C LYS A 250 86.66 8.85 5.98
N GLU A 251 87.20 7.88 6.73
CA GLU A 251 88.64 7.71 7.02
C GLU A 251 89.14 8.72 8.06
#